data_AF-A0A3B3VR38-F1
#
_entry.id   AF-A0A3B3VR38-F1
#
_cell.length_a   1.000
_cell.length_b   1.000
_cell.length_c   1.000
_cell.angle_alpha   90.00
_cell.angle_beta   90.00
_cell.angle_gamma   90.00
#
_symmetry.space_group_name_H-M   'P 1'
#
loop_
_entity.id
_entity.type
_entity.pdbx_description
1 polymer ?
#
loop_
_entity_poly.entity_id
_entity_poly.type
_entity_poly.pdbx_seq_one_letter_code
_entity_poly.pdbx_strand_id
1 'polypeptide(L)'
;LPDCSGWAGSFDGSESLPIKKSGSPPRQNMRAVFGPGFLPDPNDGSLYVLGGKHKEGLMKLPFTIPELVQSSPCRSSDGMLYTGKKHDVWFVVDPETGEKQTSLTTSSSESICPNTPLLYIGRTEYMVTMFDTKIQGLRWNATYNDYSAHPYDEKQNYKMAHLVSSGDGLVVTVDRESGDVLWTQNYGSPVVGVYLYYEESLRHAPHLSLAMETLRFLTFSSAKDQTEAHSTLKWSYQFVTEQARTQTQLM
;
A
#
# COMPACT_ATOMS: atom_id res chain seq x y z
N LEU A 1 -25.88 7.62 16.29
CA LEU A 1 -24.44 7.28 16.22
C LEU A 1 -24.33 6.11 15.24
N PRO A 2 -24.03 6.34 13.96
CA PRO A 2 -23.70 5.22 13.08
C PRO A 2 -22.21 4.87 13.25
N ASP A 3 -21.97 3.58 13.34
CA ASP A 3 -20.66 2.94 13.45
C ASP A 3 -19.88 3.18 12.15
N CYS A 4 -18.66 3.73 12.24
CA CYS A 4 -17.79 3.92 11.08
C CYS A 4 -16.91 2.67 10.90
N SER A 5 -17.35 1.75 10.05
CA SER A 5 -16.51 0.65 9.55
C SER A 5 -15.47 1.18 8.56
N GLY A 6 -14.19 1.10 8.92
CA GLY A 6 -13.06 1.44 8.06
C GLY A 6 -12.54 0.21 7.31
N TRP A 7 -12.15 0.38 6.04
CA TRP A 7 -11.57 -0.68 5.21
C TRP A 7 -10.06 -0.51 5.12
N ALA A 8 -9.31 -1.58 5.41
CA ALA A 8 -7.85 -1.66 5.27
C ALA A 8 -7.49 -2.64 4.16
N GLY A 9 -6.69 -2.21 3.18
CA GLY A 9 -6.15 -3.07 2.14
C GLY A 9 -4.88 -3.79 2.61
N SER A 10 -4.85 -5.12 2.48
CA SER A 10 -3.70 -5.98 2.79
C SER A 10 -2.90 -6.30 1.52
N PHE A 11 -1.58 -6.45 1.64
CA PHE A 11 -0.66 -6.70 0.51
C PHE A 11 -0.78 -8.10 -0.13
N ASP A 12 -1.48 -9.02 0.53
CA ASP A 12 -1.50 -10.46 0.25
C ASP A 12 -2.87 -10.93 -0.26
N GLY A 13 -3.06 -10.83 -1.57
CA GLY A 13 -4.18 -11.43 -2.30
C GLY A 13 -3.89 -12.86 -2.79
N SER A 14 -3.75 -13.84 -1.89
CA SER A 14 -3.62 -15.26 -2.29
C SER A 14 -4.67 -16.17 -1.65
N GLU A 15 -5.53 -16.73 -2.49
CA GLU A 15 -6.34 -17.92 -2.18
C GLU A 15 -5.45 -19.14 -1.96
N SER A 16 -5.65 -19.85 -0.85
CA SER A 16 -4.95 -21.09 -0.52
C SER A 16 -5.55 -22.29 -1.24
N LEU A 17 -4.77 -22.95 -2.12
CA LEU A 17 -5.02 -24.32 -2.61
C LEU A 17 -3.88 -25.26 -2.16
N PRO A 18 -4.16 -26.56 -1.90
CA PRO A 18 -3.24 -27.44 -1.19
C PRO A 18 -2.02 -27.86 -2.02
N ILE A 19 -0.84 -27.80 -1.41
CA ILE A 19 0.46 -28.17 -1.98
C ILE A 19 0.59 -29.70 -2.05
N LYS A 20 0.61 -30.25 -3.27
CA LYS A 20 1.03 -31.65 -3.55
C LYS A 20 2.55 -31.69 -3.66
N LYS A 21 3.24 -32.39 -2.75
CA LYS A 21 4.70 -32.54 -2.76
C LYS A 21 5.15 -33.32 -4.00
N SER A 22 5.94 -32.70 -4.87
CA SER A 22 6.73 -33.38 -5.91
C SER A 22 8.22 -33.11 -5.70
N GLY A 23 9.03 -34.14 -5.98
CA GLY A 23 10.44 -34.24 -5.59
C GLY A 23 11.38 -33.20 -6.21
N SER A 24 12.47 -32.93 -5.49
CA SER A 24 13.51 -31.94 -5.81
C SER A 24 14.36 -32.32 -7.03
N PRO A 25 14.57 -31.41 -8.00
CA PRO A 25 15.64 -31.54 -9.01
C PRO A 25 16.99 -31.02 -8.48
N PRO A 26 18.12 -31.40 -9.10
CA PRO A 26 19.45 -31.24 -8.52
C PRO A 26 19.91 -29.78 -8.49
N ARG A 27 20.66 -29.44 -7.43
CA ARG A 27 21.23 -28.12 -7.15
C ARG A 27 22.26 -27.73 -8.23
N GLN A 28 21.89 -26.83 -9.13
CA GLN A 28 22.86 -26.03 -9.89
C GLN A 28 23.28 -24.82 -9.05
N ASN A 29 24.59 -24.64 -8.89
CA ASN A 29 25.21 -23.49 -8.24
C ASN A 29 24.91 -22.22 -9.04
N MET A 30 23.76 -21.61 -8.78
CA MET A 30 23.40 -20.30 -9.30
C MET A 30 24.20 -19.26 -8.51
N ARG A 31 25.28 -18.76 -9.11
CA ARG A 31 25.91 -17.52 -8.63
C ARG A 31 24.83 -16.44 -8.69
N ALA A 32 24.37 -15.99 -7.53
CA ALA A 32 23.49 -14.83 -7.42
C ALA A 32 24.22 -13.63 -8.02
N VAL A 33 23.84 -13.26 -9.24
CA VAL A 33 24.28 -11.99 -9.84
C VAL A 33 23.51 -10.92 -9.08
N PHE A 34 24.14 -10.36 -8.04
CA PHE A 34 23.63 -9.19 -7.33
C PHE A 34 23.65 -7.98 -8.28
N GLY A 35 22.61 -7.87 -9.10
CA GLY A 35 22.24 -6.59 -9.69
C GLY A 35 21.75 -5.63 -8.60
N PRO A 36 21.72 -4.32 -8.86
CA PRO A 36 21.10 -3.36 -7.95
C PRO A 36 19.67 -3.81 -7.64
N GLY A 37 19.31 -3.87 -6.35
CA GLY A 37 17.96 -4.22 -5.93
C GLY A 37 17.03 -3.03 -6.14
N PHE A 38 16.01 -3.18 -6.98
CA PHE A 38 14.93 -2.21 -7.08
C PHE A 38 13.91 -2.48 -5.96
N LEU A 39 13.56 -1.44 -5.22
CA LEU A 39 12.68 -1.48 -4.06
C LEU A 39 11.46 -0.60 -4.35
N PRO A 40 10.28 -1.19 -4.58
CA PRO A 40 9.05 -0.42 -4.76
C PRO A 40 8.49 0.06 -3.42
N ASP A 41 7.91 1.25 -3.45
CA ASP A 41 7.10 1.81 -2.37
C ASP A 41 5.64 1.38 -2.58
N PRO A 42 5.03 0.67 -1.63
CA PRO A 42 3.64 0.24 -1.79
C PRO A 42 2.62 1.38 -1.58
N ASN A 43 3.03 2.55 -1.08
CA ASN A 43 2.09 3.66 -0.82
C ASN A 43 1.77 4.47 -2.08
N ASP A 44 2.75 4.63 -2.98
CA ASP A 44 2.62 5.51 -4.16
C ASP A 44 3.22 4.91 -5.45
N GLY A 45 3.82 3.72 -5.37
CA GLY A 45 4.50 3.09 -6.51
C GLY A 45 5.86 3.70 -6.86
N SER A 46 6.42 4.57 -6.01
CA SER A 46 7.79 5.08 -6.13
C SER A 46 8.79 3.94 -6.19
N LEU A 47 9.91 4.16 -6.88
CA LEU A 47 10.98 3.17 -6.99
C LEU A 47 12.26 3.69 -6.36
N TYR A 48 12.93 2.82 -5.60
CA TYR A 48 14.25 3.07 -5.05
C TYR A 48 15.24 2.03 -5.56
N VAL A 49 16.51 2.39 -5.56
CA VAL A 49 17.62 1.50 -5.89
C VAL A 49 18.56 1.40 -4.71
N LEU A 50 18.85 0.17 -4.29
CA LEU A 50 19.86 -0.13 -3.29
C LEU A 50 21.13 -0.66 -3.97
N GLY A 51 22.26 0.01 -3.73
CA GLY A 51 23.57 -0.45 -4.21
C GLY A 51 23.78 -0.15 -5.69
N GLY A 52 23.77 1.14 -6.04
CA GLY A 52 24.07 1.62 -7.39
C GLY A 52 25.48 1.27 -7.87
N LYS A 53 25.80 1.60 -9.12
CA LYS A 53 27.10 1.31 -9.78
C LYS A 53 28.31 1.80 -8.97
N HIS A 54 28.13 2.78 -8.09
CA HIS A 54 29.17 3.36 -7.24
C HIS A 54 29.05 3.02 -5.75
N LYS A 55 28.30 1.98 -5.37
CA LYS A 55 27.92 1.71 -3.96
C LYS A 55 27.20 2.89 -3.30
N GLU A 56 26.57 3.73 -4.11
CA GLU A 56 25.60 4.70 -3.66
C GLU A 56 24.51 3.93 -2.91
N GLY A 57 24.14 4.41 -1.72
CA GLY A 57 23.25 3.73 -0.78
C GLY A 57 21.85 3.52 -1.33
N LEU A 58 20.84 4.06 -0.65
CA LEU A 58 19.46 4.04 -1.13
C LEU A 58 19.19 5.33 -1.91
N MET A 59 18.72 5.22 -3.15
CA MET A 59 18.35 6.38 -3.98
C MET A 59 16.94 6.24 -4.54
N LYS A 60 16.15 7.31 -4.49
CA LYS A 60 14.83 7.40 -5.15
C LYS A 60 15.03 7.65 -6.66
N LEU A 61 14.33 6.90 -7.50
CA LEU A 61 14.29 7.10 -8.94
C LEU A 61 13.32 8.24 -9.30
N PRO A 62 13.53 8.94 -10.42
CA PRO A 62 12.68 10.06 -10.85
C PRO A 62 11.39 9.61 -11.56
N PHE A 63 10.97 8.35 -11.35
CA PHE A 63 9.76 7.78 -11.91
C PHE A 63 9.23 6.67 -11.01
N THR A 64 7.92 6.46 -11.08
CA THR A 64 7.15 5.43 -10.40
C THR A 64 6.95 4.19 -11.29
N ILE A 65 6.44 3.09 -10.73
CA ILE A 65 6.02 1.92 -11.52
C ILE A 65 4.94 2.28 -12.55
N PRO A 66 3.84 2.99 -12.21
CA PRO A 66 2.84 3.41 -13.19
C PRO A 66 3.43 4.20 -14.38
N GLU A 67 4.30 5.18 -14.11
CA GLU A 67 4.95 5.98 -15.15
C GLU A 67 5.87 5.13 -16.04
N LEU A 68 6.63 4.20 -15.43
CA LEU A 68 7.48 3.28 -16.17
C LEU A 68 6.66 2.34 -17.06
N VAL A 69 5.53 1.82 -16.57
CA VAL A 69 4.59 1.02 -17.38
C VAL A 69 4.02 1.84 -18.53
N GLN A 70 3.62 3.09 -18.28
CA GLN A 70 3.07 3.98 -19.32
C GLN A 70 4.11 4.33 -20.40
N SER A 71 5.38 4.48 -20.02
CA SER A 71 6.48 4.73 -20.96
C SER A 71 6.95 3.48 -21.71
N SER A 72 6.48 2.30 -21.33
CA SER A 72 6.84 1.02 -21.96
C SER A 72 6.02 0.76 -23.24
N PRO A 73 6.57 0.03 -24.24
CA PRO A 73 7.89 -0.60 -24.25
C PRO A 73 9.03 0.40 -24.50
N CYS A 74 10.11 0.29 -23.74
CA CYS A 74 11.29 1.16 -23.91
C CYS A 74 12.61 0.41 -23.69
N ARG A 75 13.70 1.01 -24.17
CA ARG A 75 15.07 0.48 -24.06
C ARG A 75 15.99 1.51 -23.44
N SER A 76 16.73 1.12 -22.40
CA SER A 76 17.76 1.97 -21.81
C SER A 76 19.07 1.95 -22.61
N SER A 77 19.90 2.97 -22.39
CA SER A 77 21.23 3.08 -23.01
C SER A 77 22.19 1.96 -22.60
N ASP A 78 22.01 1.36 -21.42
CA ASP A 78 22.83 0.25 -20.95
C ASP A 78 22.37 -1.15 -21.41
N GLY A 79 21.30 -1.20 -22.22
CA GLY A 79 20.82 -2.41 -22.87
C GLY A 79 19.73 -3.17 -22.12
N MET A 80 19.04 -2.54 -21.16
CA MET A 80 17.84 -3.10 -20.55
C MET A 80 16.62 -2.80 -21.43
N LEU A 81 15.74 -3.79 -21.55
CA LEU A 81 14.41 -3.64 -22.16
C LEU A 81 13.37 -3.64 -21.03
N TYR A 82 12.42 -2.71 -21.12
CA TYR A 82 11.29 -2.63 -20.21
C TYR A 82 10.01 -2.93 -20.95
N THR A 83 9.21 -3.83 -20.37
CA THR A 83 7.86 -4.14 -20.84
C THR A 83 6.89 -3.90 -19.70
N GLY A 84 5.84 -3.14 -19.98
CA GLY A 84 4.79 -2.80 -19.05
C GLY A 84 3.46 -3.45 -19.43
N LYS A 85 2.62 -3.71 -18.43
CA LYS A 85 1.22 -4.09 -18.59
C LYS A 85 0.40 -3.33 -17.56
N LYS A 86 -0.72 -2.75 -18.00
CA LYS A 86 -1.75 -2.16 -17.15
C LYS A 86 -3.01 -3.00 -17.26
N HIS A 87 -3.62 -3.37 -16.12
CA HIS A 87 -4.86 -4.13 -16.09
C HIS A 87 -5.81 -3.53 -15.06
N ASP A 88 -6.97 -3.07 -15.52
CA ASP A 88 -8.00 -2.45 -14.68
C ASP A 88 -9.09 -3.48 -14.34
N VAL A 89 -9.47 -3.54 -13.07
CA VAL A 89 -10.57 -4.36 -12.55
C VAL A 89 -11.44 -3.53 -11.61
N TRP A 90 -12.75 -3.74 -11.67
CA TRP A 90 -13.69 -3.21 -10.68
C TRP A 90 -14.24 -4.36 -9.85
N PHE A 91 -14.15 -4.26 -8.53
CA PHE A 91 -14.82 -5.17 -7.62
C PHE A 91 -16.18 -4.61 -7.23
N VAL A 92 -17.20 -5.45 -7.26
CA VAL A 92 -18.54 -5.11 -6.78
C VAL A 92 -18.71 -5.76 -5.42
N VAL A 93 -18.89 -4.95 -4.38
CA VAL A 93 -18.89 -5.36 -2.99
C VAL A 93 -20.19 -4.91 -2.32
N ASP A 94 -20.76 -5.78 -1.50
CA ASP A 94 -21.85 -5.40 -0.60
C ASP A 94 -21.30 -4.52 0.53
N PRO A 95 -21.76 -3.25 0.68
CA PRO A 95 -21.23 -2.34 1.68
C PRO A 95 -21.62 -2.70 3.11
N GLU A 96 -22.68 -3.48 3.32
CA GLU A 96 -23.13 -3.91 4.66
C GLU A 96 -22.36 -5.14 5.13
N THR A 97 -22.18 -6.14 4.26
CA THR A 97 -21.53 -7.41 4.63
C THR A 97 -20.05 -7.46 4.31
N GLY A 98 -19.58 -6.65 3.35
CA GLY A 98 -18.23 -6.72 2.80
C GLY A 98 -17.99 -7.85 1.81
N GLU A 99 -19.02 -8.61 1.45
CA GLU A 99 -18.86 -9.71 0.52
C GLU A 99 -18.67 -9.19 -0.91
N LYS A 100 -17.62 -9.68 -1.58
CA LYS A 100 -17.42 -9.47 -3.02
C LYS A 100 -18.46 -10.27 -3.78
N GLN A 101 -19.34 -9.58 -4.51
CA GLN A 101 -20.35 -10.20 -5.35
C GLN A 101 -19.80 -10.63 -6.72
N THR A 102 -19.10 -9.72 -7.41
CA THR A 102 -18.51 -9.99 -8.73
C THR A 102 -17.33 -9.05 -9.04
N SER A 103 -16.76 -9.16 -10.25
CA SER A 103 -15.78 -8.22 -10.78
C SER A 103 -16.00 -7.92 -12.27
N LEU A 104 -15.80 -6.66 -12.65
CA LEU A 104 -15.88 -6.20 -14.03
C LEU A 104 -14.48 -5.98 -14.57
N THR A 105 -14.18 -6.54 -15.74
CA THR A 105 -12.93 -6.32 -16.47
C THR A 105 -13.24 -5.95 -17.92
N THR A 106 -12.24 -5.51 -18.67
CA THR A 106 -12.39 -5.24 -20.11
C THR A 106 -12.82 -6.47 -20.93
N SER A 107 -12.57 -7.69 -20.43
CA SER A 107 -12.85 -8.95 -21.11
C SER A 107 -14.11 -9.66 -20.62
N SER A 108 -14.68 -9.25 -19.49
CA SER A 108 -15.81 -9.94 -18.87
C SER A 108 -16.65 -9.00 -18.02
N SER A 109 -17.97 -9.11 -18.18
CA SER A 109 -18.96 -8.54 -17.27
C SER A 109 -19.94 -9.64 -16.88
N GLU A 110 -19.95 -10.04 -15.62
CA GLU A 110 -20.99 -10.91 -15.08
C GLU A 110 -22.23 -10.06 -14.75
N SER A 111 -23.42 -10.66 -14.86
CA SER A 111 -24.67 -9.95 -14.60
C SER A 111 -24.80 -9.61 -13.11
N ILE A 112 -25.02 -8.34 -12.80
CA ILE A 112 -25.24 -7.84 -11.45
C ILE A 112 -26.75 -7.90 -11.14
N CYS A 113 -27.12 -8.41 -9.97
CA CYS A 113 -28.49 -8.33 -9.46
C CYS A 113 -28.68 -6.99 -8.72
N PRO A 114 -29.50 -6.06 -9.20
CA PRO A 114 -29.55 -4.66 -8.73
C PRO A 114 -30.30 -4.45 -7.39
N ASN A 115 -30.45 -5.49 -6.56
CA ASN A 115 -31.38 -5.44 -5.43
C ASN A 115 -30.82 -4.82 -4.14
N THR A 116 -29.54 -4.44 -4.10
CA THR A 116 -28.91 -3.79 -2.93
C THR A 116 -27.98 -2.65 -3.36
N PRO A 117 -27.69 -1.67 -2.47
CA PRO A 117 -26.64 -0.69 -2.73
C PRO A 117 -25.31 -1.42 -2.95
N LEU A 118 -24.57 -1.03 -3.99
CA LEU A 118 -23.32 -1.69 -4.38
C LEU A 118 -22.16 -0.71 -4.27
N LEU A 119 -21.10 -1.14 -3.58
CA LEU A 119 -19.82 -0.44 -3.55
C LEU A 119 -18.94 -0.95 -4.70
N TYR A 120 -18.52 -0.03 -5.56
CA TYR A 120 -17.60 -0.30 -6.66
C TYR A 120 -16.18 0.13 -6.27
N ILE A 121 -15.26 -0.83 -6.23
CA ILE A 121 -13.85 -0.59 -5.89
C ILE A 121 -13.01 -0.81 -7.15
N GLY A 122 -12.52 0.27 -7.72
CA GLY A 122 -11.58 0.20 -8.84
C GLY A 122 -10.18 -0.15 -8.36
N ARG A 123 -9.51 -1.08 -9.04
CA ARG A 123 -8.10 -1.39 -8.85
C ARG A 123 -7.39 -1.46 -10.19
N THR A 124 -6.27 -0.77 -10.31
CA THR A 124 -5.35 -0.90 -11.43
C THR A 124 -4.12 -1.70 -11.00
N GLU A 125 -3.84 -2.78 -11.73
CA GLU A 125 -2.62 -3.57 -11.61
C GLU A 125 -1.60 -3.13 -12.67
N TYR A 126 -0.45 -2.63 -12.22
CA TYR A 126 0.69 -2.25 -13.04
C TYR A 126 1.78 -3.30 -12.92
N MET A 127 2.10 -3.99 -14.00
CA MET A 127 3.21 -4.95 -14.05
C MET A 127 4.32 -4.41 -14.92
N VAL A 128 5.55 -4.47 -14.41
CA VAL A 128 6.75 -4.08 -15.16
C VAL A 128 7.78 -5.19 -15.12
N THR A 129 8.39 -5.46 -16.26
CA THR A 129 9.46 -6.45 -16.41
C THR A 129 10.67 -5.80 -17.05
N MET A 130 11.84 -6.03 -16.46
CA MET A 130 13.13 -5.57 -16.96
C MET A 130 13.95 -6.77 -17.44
N PHE A 131 14.34 -6.73 -18.71
CA PHE A 131 15.11 -7.77 -19.37
C PHE A 131 16.49 -7.25 -19.79
N ASP A 132 17.55 -7.97 -19.43
CA ASP A 132 18.93 -7.62 -19.80
C ASP A 132 19.31 -8.29 -21.11
N THR A 133 19.58 -7.49 -22.15
CA THR A 133 19.94 -8.01 -23.48
C THR A 133 21.32 -8.66 -23.53
N LYS A 134 22.23 -8.33 -22.60
CA LYS A 134 23.60 -8.86 -22.59
C LYS A 134 23.65 -10.29 -22.08
N ILE A 135 22.89 -10.58 -21.03
CA ILE A 135 22.77 -11.93 -20.46
C ILE A 135 21.51 -12.66 -20.95
N GLN A 136 20.70 -12.01 -21.78
CA GLN A 136 19.45 -12.54 -22.35
C GLN A 136 18.51 -13.11 -21.29
N GLY A 137 18.31 -12.37 -20.19
CA GLY A 137 17.55 -12.85 -19.03
C GLY A 137 16.67 -11.79 -18.37
N LEU A 138 15.61 -12.25 -17.72
CA LEU A 138 14.79 -11.42 -16.83
C LEU A 138 15.64 -11.00 -15.63
N ARG A 139 15.77 -9.69 -15.44
CA ARG A 139 16.58 -9.11 -14.37
C ARG A 139 15.72 -8.65 -13.19
N TRP A 140 14.50 -8.19 -13.45
CA TRP A 140 13.57 -7.74 -12.41
C TRP A 140 12.13 -7.76 -12.91
N ASN A 141 11.19 -8.02 -11.99
CA ASN A 141 9.75 -7.96 -12.22
C ASN A 141 9.10 -7.39 -10.96
N ALA A 142 8.17 -6.45 -11.13
CA ALA A 142 7.29 -6.01 -10.06
C ALA A 142 5.86 -5.84 -10.55
N THR A 143 4.94 -6.10 -9.62
CA THR A 143 3.52 -5.79 -9.74
C THR A 143 3.17 -4.79 -8.65
N TYR A 144 2.56 -3.67 -9.04
CA TYR A 144 2.05 -2.64 -8.15
C TYR A 144 0.54 -2.52 -8.36
N ASN A 145 -0.22 -2.48 -7.27
CA ASN A 145 -1.66 -2.30 -7.30
C ASN A 145 -2.02 -0.94 -6.74
N ASP A 146 -2.86 -0.21 -7.47
CA ASP A 146 -3.40 1.07 -7.08
C ASP A 146 -4.92 0.97 -6.99
N TYR A 147 -5.51 1.56 -5.95
CA TYR A 147 -6.95 1.55 -5.74
C TYR A 147 -7.52 2.93 -6.07
N SER A 148 -8.51 2.95 -6.96
CA SER A 148 -9.17 4.19 -7.39
C SER A 148 -9.95 4.80 -6.24
N ALA A 149 -9.43 5.87 -5.65
CA ALA A 149 -10.09 6.65 -4.63
C ALA A 149 -9.83 8.15 -4.81
N HIS A 150 -10.79 8.97 -4.40
CA HIS A 150 -10.59 10.41 -4.38
C HIS A 150 -9.60 10.79 -3.27
N PRO A 151 -8.81 11.88 -3.44
CA PRO A 151 -7.97 12.39 -2.37
C PRO A 151 -8.82 12.81 -1.16
N TYR A 152 -8.19 12.84 0.00
CA TYR A 152 -8.83 13.32 1.23
C TYR A 152 -9.24 14.79 1.11
N ASP A 153 -10.45 15.13 1.56
CA ASP A 153 -10.92 16.52 1.64
C ASP A 153 -10.92 17.00 3.11
N GLU A 154 -10.08 17.99 3.43
CA GLU A 154 -9.98 18.58 4.77
C GLU A 154 -11.33 19.10 5.30
N LYS A 155 -12.29 19.43 4.42
CA LYS A 155 -13.61 19.93 4.80
C LYS A 155 -14.50 18.89 5.47
N GLN A 156 -14.20 17.59 5.34
CA GLN A 156 -15.03 16.52 5.87
C GLN A 156 -14.96 16.38 7.41
N ASN A 157 -14.16 17.22 8.07
CA ASN A 157 -14.00 17.24 9.53
C ASN A 157 -13.81 15.84 10.14
N TYR A 158 -13.01 15.01 9.46
CA TYR A 158 -12.70 13.67 9.93
C TYR A 158 -11.89 13.75 11.21
N LYS A 159 -12.44 13.15 12.27
CA LYS A 159 -11.96 13.28 13.66
C LYS A 159 -10.95 12.23 14.07
N MET A 160 -10.57 11.32 13.17
CA MET A 160 -9.63 10.26 13.48
C MET A 160 -8.31 10.46 12.73
N ALA A 161 -7.22 9.97 13.31
CA ALA A 161 -5.94 9.82 12.64
C ALA A 161 -5.47 8.36 12.76
N HIS A 162 -4.86 7.84 11.71
CA HIS A 162 -4.42 6.45 11.66
C HIS A 162 -2.90 6.37 11.65
N LEU A 163 -2.35 5.59 12.58
CA LEU A 163 -0.94 5.25 12.64
C LEU A 163 -0.80 3.80 12.23
N VAL A 164 -0.03 3.54 11.17
CA VAL A 164 0.18 2.20 10.63
C VAL A 164 1.62 1.79 10.81
N SER A 165 1.83 0.52 11.10
CA SER A 165 3.17 -0.05 11.19
C SER A 165 3.74 -0.32 9.80
N SER A 166 5.00 0.05 9.61
CA SER A 166 5.70 -0.16 8.34
C SER A 166 6.16 -1.60 8.10
N GLY A 167 6.08 -2.48 9.10
CA GLY A 167 6.67 -3.83 9.06
C GLY A 167 5.76 -4.98 9.50
N ASP A 168 4.58 -4.67 10.06
CA ASP A 168 3.53 -5.63 10.40
C ASP A 168 2.15 -5.00 10.19
N GLY A 169 1.07 -5.73 10.49
CA GLY A 169 -0.29 -5.23 10.28
C GLY A 169 -0.88 -4.38 11.40
N LEU A 170 -0.09 -3.85 12.33
CA LEU A 170 -0.60 -3.04 13.43
C LEU A 170 -1.09 -1.68 12.93
N VAL A 171 -2.35 -1.36 13.24
CA VAL A 171 -2.98 -0.06 13.04
C VAL A 171 -3.51 0.44 14.38
N VAL A 172 -3.16 1.67 14.71
CA VAL A 172 -3.63 2.38 15.90
C VAL A 172 -4.35 3.63 15.44
N THR A 173 -5.62 3.74 15.81
CA THR A 173 -6.43 4.91 15.48
C THR A 173 -6.65 5.74 16.72
N VAL A 174 -6.39 7.04 16.58
CA VAL A 174 -6.50 8.03 17.65
C VAL A 174 -7.53 9.10 17.30
N ASP A 175 -8.13 9.71 18.31
CA ASP A 175 -8.88 10.94 18.13
C ASP A 175 -7.92 12.07 17.75
N ARG A 176 -8.28 12.81 16.71
CA ARG A 176 -7.43 13.84 16.11
C ARG A 176 -7.29 15.07 17.00
N GLU A 177 -8.29 15.38 17.82
CA GLU A 177 -8.32 16.56 18.68
C GLU A 177 -7.65 16.27 20.03
N SER A 178 -7.99 15.14 20.67
CA SER A 178 -7.46 14.79 21.98
C SER A 178 -6.15 13.99 21.93
N GLY A 179 -5.93 13.23 20.86
CA GLY A 179 -4.83 12.26 20.74
C GLY A 179 -5.10 10.94 21.47
N ASP A 180 -6.31 10.73 21.98
CA ASP A 180 -6.66 9.51 22.72
C ASP A 180 -6.76 8.32 21.77
N VAL A 181 -6.26 7.17 22.20
CA VAL A 181 -6.40 5.92 21.44
C VAL A 181 -7.87 5.51 21.43
N LEU A 182 -8.45 5.44 20.23
CA LEU A 182 -9.83 4.99 20.02
C LEU A 182 -9.89 3.47 19.89
N TRP A 183 -8.99 2.90 19.08
CA TRP A 183 -8.89 1.46 18.89
C TRP A 183 -7.54 1.05 18.32
N THR A 184 -7.24 -0.24 18.43
CA THR A 184 -6.03 -0.87 17.89
C THR A 184 -6.40 -2.20 17.26
N GLN A 185 -5.89 -2.46 16.06
CA GLN A 185 -6.17 -3.68 15.31
C GLN A 185 -4.90 -4.17 14.60
N ASN A 186 -4.73 -5.49 14.52
CA ASN A 186 -3.69 -6.11 13.70
C ASN A 186 -4.33 -6.83 12.51
N TYR A 187 -3.93 -6.47 11.30
CA TYR A 187 -4.43 -7.04 10.03
C TYR A 187 -3.51 -8.13 9.45
N GLY A 188 -2.40 -8.47 10.11
CA GLY A 188 -1.47 -9.53 9.70
C GLY A 188 -0.44 -9.13 8.63
N SER A 189 -0.69 -8.04 7.90
CA SER A 189 0.18 -7.51 6.84
C SER A 189 0.22 -5.99 6.90
N PRO A 190 1.34 -5.33 6.53
CA PRO A 190 1.43 -3.87 6.52
C PRO A 190 0.28 -3.21 5.75
N VAL A 191 -0.40 -2.29 6.43
CA VAL A 191 -1.48 -1.52 5.84
C VAL A 191 -0.90 -0.32 5.09
N VAL A 192 -1.16 -0.26 3.80
CA VAL A 192 -0.59 0.75 2.86
C VAL A 192 -1.64 1.73 2.34
N GLY A 193 -2.90 1.54 2.74
CA GLY A 193 -4.01 2.41 2.37
C GLY A 193 -5.17 2.26 3.34
N VAL A 194 -5.73 3.40 3.74
CA VAL A 194 -6.95 3.50 4.55
C VAL A 194 -7.95 4.31 3.73
N TYR A 195 -9.18 3.82 3.62
CA TYR A 195 -10.21 4.43 2.78
C TYR A 195 -11.49 4.67 3.56
N LEU A 196 -12.08 5.84 3.36
CA LEU A 196 -13.41 6.21 3.83
C LEU A 196 -14.42 5.97 2.72
N TYR A 197 -15.53 5.33 3.07
CA TYR A 197 -16.69 5.25 2.19
C TYR A 197 -17.59 6.46 2.45
N TYR A 198 -17.73 7.34 1.47
CA TYR A 198 -18.52 8.57 1.57
C TYR A 198 -19.16 8.91 0.23
N GLU A 199 -20.48 9.20 0.25
CA GLU A 199 -21.27 9.53 -0.96
C GLU A 199 -21.02 8.52 -2.10
N GLU A 200 -21.17 7.23 -1.81
CA GLU A 200 -21.05 6.14 -2.80
C GLU A 200 -19.66 6.01 -3.45
N SER A 201 -18.62 6.61 -2.86
CA SER A 201 -17.25 6.56 -3.37
C SER A 201 -16.22 6.32 -2.27
N LEU A 202 -15.07 5.75 -2.64
CA LEU A 202 -13.92 5.67 -1.77
C LEU A 202 -13.11 6.99 -1.80
N ARG A 203 -12.66 7.39 -0.62
CA ARG A 203 -11.72 8.50 -0.42
C ARG A 203 -10.55 8.03 0.43
N HIS A 204 -9.35 8.49 0.13
CA HIS A 204 -8.20 8.24 1.00
C HIS A 204 -8.43 8.89 2.36
N ALA A 205 -8.14 8.13 3.43
CA ALA A 205 -7.96 8.68 4.76
C ALA A 205 -6.46 8.95 5.00
N PRO A 206 -6.11 10.08 5.63
CA PRO A 206 -4.72 10.34 5.98
C PRO A 206 -4.25 9.32 7.02
N HIS A 207 -3.12 8.68 6.74
CA HIS A 207 -2.46 7.76 7.66
C HIS A 207 -0.96 8.05 7.71
N LEU A 208 -0.33 7.71 8.83
CA LEU A 208 1.11 7.88 9.04
C LEU A 208 1.77 6.51 9.23
N SER A 209 2.72 6.18 8.36
CA SER A 209 3.54 4.98 8.53
C SER A 209 4.66 5.23 9.55
N LEU A 210 4.74 4.37 10.56
CA LEU A 210 5.74 4.42 11.62
C LEU A 210 6.48 3.10 11.73
N ALA A 211 7.75 3.17 12.14
CA ALA A 211 8.50 1.97 12.46
C ALA A 211 7.79 1.17 13.57
N MET A 212 7.79 -0.16 13.45
CA MET A 212 7.09 -1.07 14.37
C MET A 212 7.33 -0.71 15.85
N GLU A 213 8.59 -0.50 16.22
CA GLU A 213 8.96 -0.25 17.61
C GLU A 213 8.53 1.13 18.10
N THR A 214 8.58 2.12 17.21
CA THR A 214 8.04 3.46 17.49
C THR A 214 6.54 3.36 17.75
N LEU A 215 5.76 2.75 16.86
CA LEU A 215 4.31 2.64 17.04
C LEU A 215 3.94 1.90 18.33
N ARG A 216 4.63 0.79 18.64
CA ARG A 216 4.43 0.06 19.89
C ARG A 216 4.76 0.89 21.11
N PHE A 217 5.91 1.55 21.13
CA PHE A 217 6.31 2.42 22.25
C PHE A 217 5.25 3.50 22.52
N LEU A 218 4.76 4.14 21.47
CA LEU A 218 3.74 5.18 21.56
C LEU A 218 2.40 4.65 22.11
N THR A 219 2.00 3.46 21.66
CA THR A 219 0.76 2.81 22.09
C THR A 219 0.83 2.39 23.56
N PHE A 220 1.95 1.78 23.98
CA PHE A 220 2.12 1.28 25.35
C PHE A 220 2.40 2.38 26.38
N SER A 221 2.97 3.51 25.97
CA SER A 221 3.19 4.66 26.86
C SER A 221 1.85 5.34 27.19
N SER A 222 0.99 5.53 26.19
CA SER A 222 -0.37 6.08 26.38
C SER A 222 -1.24 5.21 27.31
N ALA A 223 -1.09 3.87 27.26
CA ALA A 223 -1.81 2.96 28.15
C ALA A 223 -1.34 3.02 29.62
N LYS A 224 -0.07 3.35 29.87
CA LYS A 224 0.49 3.48 31.24
C LYS A 224 0.14 4.81 31.90
N ASP A 225 -0.01 5.88 31.12
CA ASP A 225 -0.36 7.22 31.62
C ASP A 225 -1.78 7.32 32.20
N GLN A 226 -2.63 6.29 32.03
CA GLN A 226 -3.91 6.21 32.75
C GLN A 226 -3.74 5.86 34.25
N THR A 227 -2.53 5.51 34.70
CA THR A 227 -2.26 5.13 36.11
C THR A 227 -1.33 6.08 36.87
N GLU A 228 -0.65 7.03 36.23
CA GLU A 228 0.26 7.97 36.91
C GLU A 228 0.17 9.39 36.34
N ALA A 229 -0.13 10.36 37.20
CA ALA A 229 -0.54 11.72 36.84
C ALA A 229 0.57 12.66 36.31
N HIS A 230 1.74 12.18 35.87
CA HIS A 230 2.92 13.05 35.67
C HIS A 230 3.83 12.77 34.46
N SER A 231 3.37 12.10 33.40
CA SER A 231 4.13 12.04 32.13
C SER A 231 3.27 12.40 30.94
N THR A 232 3.04 13.69 30.71
CA THR A 232 2.20 14.15 29.59
C THR A 232 3.03 14.20 28.29
N LEU A 233 3.18 13.07 27.60
CA LEU A 233 3.47 13.10 26.16
C LEU A 233 2.17 13.46 25.43
N LYS A 234 1.77 14.74 25.56
CA LYS A 234 0.59 15.26 24.88
C LYS A 234 0.93 15.43 23.40
N TRP A 235 0.33 14.59 22.57
CA TRP A 235 0.41 14.65 21.12
C TRP A 235 0.02 16.03 20.61
N SER A 236 0.89 16.70 19.84
CA SER A 236 0.48 17.81 19.00
C SER A 236 0.34 17.31 17.55
N TYR A 237 -0.89 17.07 17.13
CA TYR A 237 -1.24 16.68 15.75
C TYR A 237 -0.67 17.64 14.68
N GLN A 238 -0.39 18.89 15.06
CA GLN A 238 0.29 19.88 14.22
C GLN A 238 1.61 19.37 13.63
N PHE A 239 2.42 18.63 14.40
CA PHE A 239 3.70 18.07 13.94
C PHE A 239 3.53 17.03 12.82
N VAL A 240 2.48 16.21 12.91
CA VAL A 240 2.17 15.16 11.92
C VAL A 240 1.64 15.78 10.63
N THR A 241 0.79 16.82 10.72
CA THR A 241 0.32 17.56 9.54
C THR A 241 1.41 18.33 8.83
N GLU A 242 2.40 18.86 9.57
CA GLU A 242 3.53 19.58 8.96
C GLU A 242 4.41 18.61 8.17
N GLN A 243 4.74 17.43 8.71
CA GLN A 243 5.52 16.41 7.98
C GLN A 243 4.80 15.88 6.74
N ALA A 244 3.48 15.60 6.84
CA ALA A 244 2.67 15.17 5.70
C ALA A 244 2.55 16.25 4.61
N ARG A 245 2.40 17.54 4.98
CA ARG A 245 2.37 18.65 4.03
C ARG A 245 3.69 18.88 3.31
N THR A 246 4.83 18.70 3.98
CA THR A 246 6.15 18.81 3.32
C THR A 246 6.37 17.75 2.23
N GLN A 247 5.73 16.57 2.32
CA GLN A 247 5.77 15.60 1.22
C GLN A 247 4.88 16.00 0.05
N THR A 248 3.75 16.68 0.28
CA THR A 248 2.85 17.14 -0.79
C THR A 248 3.38 18.39 -1.52
N GLN A 249 4.23 19.21 -0.89
CA GLN A 249 4.80 20.44 -1.48
C GLN A 249 6.08 20.24 -2.30
N LEU A 250 6.60 19.01 -2.39
CA LEU A 250 7.77 18.65 -3.20
C LEU A 250 7.41 17.83 -4.46
N MET A 251 6.13 17.79 -4.83
CA MET A 251 5.67 17.31 -6.16
C MET A 251 5.50 18.46 -7.13
#